data_AF-A0A0S7ZDD4-F1
#
_entry.id   AF-A0A0S7ZDD4-F1
#
_cell.length_a   1.000
_cell.length_b   1.000
_cell.length_c   1.000
_cell.angle_alpha   90.00
_cell.angle_beta   90.00
_cell.angle_gamma   90.00
#
_symmetry.space_group_name_H-M   'P 1'
#
loop_
_entity.id
_entity.type
_entity.pdbx_description
1 polymer ?
#
loop_
_entity_poly.entity_id
_entity_poly.type
_entity_poly.pdbx_seq_one_letter_code
_entity_poly.pdbx_strand_id
1 'polypeptide(L)'
;MFRFHRFFSSALFLAPSALFFLNLSVCAADRIVKQAKRGAPKRYGPDFIHIGVLLLMVGGLVSLSGRQEWHVRLAEGQSALLPSSHRILLTSFKRSSYPDGRPREYISRVQVFKEGSIEKTEEIRVNRPLRVNGLKIYQDSYAVTPTLFLLDESQTEHYIRQGEYFRIEETFFSFFGITPDEEGLLSTPEDRRVGQDLADSTVILIQEYDGEENPVSMRLVSPSDRINGYTIGGVLFTEQTGLRIVQDRSFALVLVGFVIIGCGLALTFIQKHGDEMP
;
A
#
# COMPACT_ATOMS: atom_id res chain seq x y z
N MET A 1 -1.99 -15.29 11.84
CA MET A 1 -2.66 -14.26 11.00
C MET A 1 -4.12 -14.66 10.81
N PHE A 2 -5.06 -14.10 11.59
CA PHE A 2 -6.48 -14.45 11.49
C PHE A 2 -7.04 -14.04 10.13
N ARG A 3 -7.63 -14.98 9.38
CA ARG A 3 -8.30 -14.72 8.09
C ARG A 3 -9.61 -13.94 8.32
N PHE A 4 -9.51 -12.63 8.57
CA PHE A 4 -10.66 -11.72 8.73
C PHE A 4 -11.61 -11.72 7.52
N HIS A 5 -11.14 -12.08 6.33
CA HIS A 5 -11.98 -12.14 5.13
C HIS A 5 -13.19 -13.09 5.30
N ARG A 6 -13.05 -14.19 6.05
CA ARG A 6 -14.17 -15.13 6.25
C ARG A 6 -15.22 -14.65 7.25
N PHE A 7 -14.88 -13.70 8.11
CA PHE A 7 -15.80 -13.20 9.13
C PHE A 7 -16.92 -12.39 8.51
N PHE A 8 -16.58 -11.41 7.67
CA PHE A 8 -17.56 -10.53 7.02
C PHE A 8 -18.43 -11.23 5.97
N SER A 9 -18.02 -12.41 5.50
CA SER A 9 -18.81 -13.28 4.61
C SER A 9 -19.54 -14.41 5.36
N SER A 10 -19.40 -14.51 6.68
CA SER A 10 -20.00 -15.60 7.44
C SER A 10 -21.50 -15.38 7.62
N ALA A 11 -22.28 -16.47 7.69
CA ALA A 11 -23.71 -16.40 7.98
C ALA A 11 -24.00 -15.74 9.33
N LEU A 12 -23.11 -15.92 10.32
CA LEU A 12 -23.20 -15.31 11.64
C LEU A 12 -23.07 -13.77 11.60
N PHE A 13 -22.39 -13.22 10.61
CA PHE A 13 -22.33 -11.76 10.40
C PHE A 13 -23.45 -11.29 9.48
N LEU A 14 -23.68 -11.99 8.37
CA LEU A 14 -24.63 -11.58 7.34
C LEU A 14 -26.09 -11.68 7.79
N ALA A 15 -26.49 -12.74 8.52
CA ALA A 15 -27.88 -12.92 8.91
C ALA A 15 -28.37 -11.83 9.91
N PRO A 16 -27.64 -11.50 10.99
CA PRO A 16 -28.01 -10.38 11.85
C PRO A 16 -27.97 -9.04 11.11
N SER A 17 -26.99 -8.82 10.24
CA SER A 17 -26.88 -7.59 9.45
C SER A 17 -28.07 -7.41 8.50
N ALA A 18 -28.51 -8.49 7.83
CA ALA A 18 -29.67 -8.48 6.95
C ALA A 18 -30.98 -8.27 7.73
N LEU A 19 -31.15 -8.91 8.89
CA LEU A 19 -32.30 -8.70 9.77
C LEU A 19 -32.37 -7.25 10.26
N PHE A 20 -31.23 -6.69 10.67
CA PHE A 20 -31.14 -5.29 11.08
C PHE A 20 -31.49 -4.35 9.92
N PHE A 21 -30.95 -4.59 8.72
CA PHE A 21 -31.27 -3.81 7.53
C PHE A 21 -32.77 -3.84 7.19
N LEU A 22 -33.38 -5.03 7.21
CA LEU A 22 -34.80 -5.21 6.93
C LEU A 22 -35.67 -4.51 7.98
N ASN A 23 -35.35 -4.69 9.27
CA ASN A 23 -36.07 -4.01 10.36
C ASN A 23 -36.03 -2.49 10.18
N LEU A 24 -34.83 -1.94 9.94
CA LEU A 24 -34.63 -0.51 9.81
C LEU A 24 -35.31 0.05 8.54
N SER A 25 -35.30 -0.72 7.45
CA SER A 25 -36.01 -0.39 6.21
C SER A 25 -37.53 -0.34 6.41
N VAL A 26 -38.10 -1.34 7.10
CA VAL A 26 -39.54 -1.39 7.41
C VAL A 26 -39.94 -0.24 8.34
N CYS A 27 -39.16 0.04 9.38
CA CYS A 27 -39.39 1.17 10.28
C CYS A 27 -39.35 2.52 9.54
N ALA A 28 -38.36 2.72 8.66
CA ALA A 28 -38.25 3.92 7.84
C ALA A 28 -39.47 4.06 6.91
N ALA A 29 -39.86 3.00 6.21
CA ALA A 29 -41.00 3.02 5.30
C ALA A 29 -42.33 3.29 6.02
N ASP A 30 -42.62 2.59 7.12
CA ASP A 30 -43.84 2.79 7.92
C ASP A 30 -43.95 4.24 8.41
N ARG A 31 -42.84 4.82 8.85
CA ARG A 31 -42.80 6.19 9.36
C ARG A 31 -42.99 7.23 8.26
N ILE A 32 -42.34 7.07 7.11
CA ILE A 32 -42.55 7.93 5.93
C ILE A 32 -44.02 7.86 5.48
N VAL A 33 -44.62 6.67 5.43
CA VAL A 33 -46.03 6.48 5.07
C VAL A 33 -46.96 7.15 6.08
N LYS A 34 -46.69 7.01 7.39
CA LYS A 34 -47.47 7.68 8.45
C LYS A 34 -47.38 9.21 8.36
N GLN A 35 -46.21 9.77 8.04
CA GLN A 35 -46.03 11.21 7.87
C GLN A 35 -46.65 11.76 6.59
N ALA A 36 -46.76 10.94 5.53
CA ALA A 36 -47.45 11.31 4.31
C ALA A 36 -48.98 11.41 4.52
N LYS A 37 -49.54 10.73 5.53
CA LYS A 37 -50.95 10.86 5.92
C LYS A 37 -51.18 12.20 6.64
N ARG A 38 -52.24 12.92 6.26
CA ARG A 38 -52.61 14.22 6.85
C ARG A 38 -52.84 14.10 8.36
N GLY A 39 -52.19 14.97 9.15
CA GLY A 39 -52.45 15.12 10.59
C GLY A 39 -51.37 14.59 11.55
N ALA A 40 -50.32 13.91 11.05
CA ALA A 40 -49.21 13.47 11.90
C ALA A 40 -48.21 14.61 12.21
N PRO A 41 -47.65 14.68 13.43
CA PRO A 41 -46.57 15.61 13.75
C PRO A 41 -45.33 15.30 12.90
N LYS A 42 -44.84 16.32 12.18
CA LYS A 42 -43.76 16.21 11.19
C LYS A 42 -42.37 16.18 11.87
N ARG A 43 -41.98 15.02 12.39
CA ARG A 43 -40.66 14.80 13.02
C ARG A 43 -39.70 14.06 12.09
N TYR A 44 -39.06 14.80 11.18
CA TYR A 44 -38.17 14.26 10.16
C TYR A 44 -36.78 13.84 10.66
N GLY A 45 -36.35 14.28 11.86
CA GLY A 45 -35.00 14.01 12.36
C GLY A 45 -34.63 12.52 12.36
N PRO A 46 -35.42 11.64 13.00
CA PRO A 46 -35.15 10.20 12.97
C PRO A 46 -35.32 9.55 11.59
N ASP A 47 -36.11 10.12 10.67
CA ASP A 47 -36.24 9.59 9.31
C ASP A 47 -34.93 9.76 8.54
N PHE A 48 -34.29 10.92 8.66
CA PHE A 48 -32.96 11.17 8.11
C PHE A 48 -31.93 10.22 8.73
N ILE A 49 -31.97 9.98 10.04
CA ILE A 49 -31.05 9.02 10.68
C ILE A 49 -31.21 7.63 10.07
N HIS A 50 -32.43 7.11 9.94
CA HIS A 50 -32.64 5.78 9.35
C HIS A 50 -32.17 5.71 7.89
N ILE A 51 -32.54 6.70 7.06
CA ILE A 51 -32.10 6.76 5.65
C ILE A 51 -30.58 6.81 5.56
N GLY A 52 -29.94 7.64 6.38
CA GLY A 52 -28.49 7.77 6.42
C GLY A 52 -27.78 6.48 6.84
N VAL A 53 -28.32 5.75 7.83
CA VAL A 53 -27.80 4.43 8.23
C VAL A 53 -27.97 3.40 7.12
N LEU A 54 -29.11 3.36 6.43
CA LEU A 54 -29.31 2.48 5.26
C LEU A 54 -28.30 2.78 4.16
N LEU A 55 -28.07 4.07 3.86
CA LEU A 55 -27.06 4.52 2.91
C LEU A 55 -25.65 4.10 3.32
N LEU A 56 -25.29 4.23 4.61
CA LEU A 56 -24.01 3.74 5.11
C LEU A 56 -23.85 2.22 4.92
N MET A 57 -24.88 1.44 5.22
CA MET A 57 -24.84 -0.01 5.04
C MET A 57 -24.67 -0.39 3.57
N VAL A 58 -25.46 0.20 2.68
CA VAL A 58 -25.34 -0.03 1.23
C VAL A 58 -23.97 0.41 0.71
N GLY A 59 -23.48 1.58 1.12
CA GLY A 59 -22.16 2.09 0.74
C GLY A 59 -21.01 1.22 1.24
N GLY A 60 -21.12 0.71 2.45
CA GLY A 60 -20.19 -0.27 3.00
C GLY A 60 -20.17 -1.55 2.16
N LEU A 61 -21.34 -2.11 1.83
CA LEU A 61 -21.45 -3.31 1.00
C LEU A 61 -20.86 -3.10 -0.41
N VAL A 62 -21.22 -1.99 -1.07
CA VAL A 62 -20.72 -1.68 -2.41
C VAL A 62 -19.21 -1.38 -2.37
N SER A 63 -18.69 -0.78 -1.29
CA SER A 63 -17.24 -0.60 -1.08
C SER A 63 -16.54 -1.95 -0.91
N LEU A 64 -17.08 -2.85 -0.09
CA LEU A 64 -16.50 -4.19 0.12
C LEU A 64 -16.42 -5.00 -1.18
N SER A 65 -17.44 -4.91 -2.04
CA SER A 65 -17.46 -5.66 -3.31
C SER A 65 -16.70 -4.96 -4.45
N GLY A 66 -16.66 -3.63 -4.47
CA GLY A 66 -16.17 -2.85 -5.60
C GLY A 66 -14.79 -2.20 -5.41
N ARG A 67 -14.23 -2.23 -4.19
CA ARG A 67 -12.92 -1.66 -3.90
C ARG A 67 -11.82 -2.51 -4.50
N GLN A 68 -10.92 -1.86 -5.24
CA GLN A 68 -9.75 -2.49 -5.82
C GLN A 68 -8.48 -1.86 -5.25
N GLU A 69 -7.50 -2.72 -4.95
CA GLU A 69 -6.20 -2.32 -4.42
C GLU A 69 -5.08 -2.93 -5.25
N TRP A 70 -4.07 -2.12 -5.54
CA TRP A 70 -2.83 -2.55 -6.18
C TRP A 70 -1.65 -2.02 -5.39
N HIS A 71 -0.56 -2.78 -5.39
CA HIS A 71 0.68 -2.38 -4.74
C HIS A 71 1.78 -2.36 -5.78
N VAL A 72 2.56 -1.30 -5.78
CA VAL A 72 3.76 -1.17 -6.62
C VAL A 72 4.93 -0.75 -5.75
N ARG A 73 6.11 -1.27 -6.07
CA ARG A 73 7.37 -0.80 -5.52
C ARG A 73 8.15 -0.12 -6.62
N LEU A 74 8.67 1.06 -6.34
CA LEU A 74 9.43 1.85 -7.31
C LEU A 74 10.73 2.32 -6.65
N ALA A 75 11.85 2.07 -7.34
CA ALA A 75 13.09 2.81 -7.12
C ALA A 75 13.04 4.15 -7.88
N GLU A 76 13.95 5.07 -7.55
CA GLU A 76 14.07 6.32 -8.29
C GLU A 76 14.34 6.06 -9.78
N GLY A 77 13.69 6.83 -10.65
CA GLY A 77 13.73 6.62 -12.10
C GLY A 77 12.81 5.52 -12.63
N GLN A 78 12.23 4.67 -11.77
CA GLN A 78 11.29 3.64 -12.20
C GLN A 78 9.87 4.17 -12.35
N SER A 79 9.11 3.55 -13.25
CA SER A 79 7.71 3.88 -13.46
C SER A 79 6.79 2.66 -13.51
N ALA A 80 5.53 2.85 -13.16
CA ALA A 80 4.48 1.84 -13.24
C ALA A 80 3.26 2.36 -13.99
N LEU A 81 2.56 1.46 -14.67
CA LEU A 81 1.27 1.75 -15.28
C LEU A 81 0.16 1.62 -14.23
N LEU A 82 -0.68 2.64 -14.13
CA LEU A 82 -1.83 2.68 -13.25
C LEU A 82 -3.05 2.06 -13.95
N PRO A 83 -4.03 1.55 -13.18
CA PRO A 83 -5.30 1.03 -13.73
C PRO A 83 -6.09 2.05 -14.55
N SER A 84 -5.84 3.34 -14.34
CA SER A 84 -6.43 4.45 -15.08
C SER A 84 -5.75 4.73 -16.42
N SER A 85 -4.84 3.87 -16.89
CA SER A 85 -3.96 4.08 -18.06
C SER A 85 -2.95 5.22 -17.93
N HIS A 86 -2.83 5.81 -16.73
CA HIS A 86 -1.80 6.81 -16.44
C HIS A 86 -0.50 6.10 -16.06
N ARG A 87 0.65 6.72 -16.30
CA ARG A 87 1.95 6.19 -15.85
C ARG A 87 2.46 7.05 -14.70
N ILE A 88 2.89 6.42 -13.62
CA ILE A 88 3.52 7.10 -12.49
C ILE A 88 5.02 6.83 -12.51
N LEU A 89 5.84 7.87 -12.52
CA LEU A 89 7.30 7.82 -12.44
C LEU A 89 7.73 8.34 -11.08
N LEU A 90 8.58 7.60 -10.37
CA LEU A 90 9.23 8.11 -9.17
C LEU A 90 10.46 8.92 -9.56
N THR A 91 10.45 10.22 -9.26
CA THR A 91 11.60 11.09 -9.54
C THR A 91 12.57 11.18 -8.36
N SER A 92 12.06 11.06 -7.13
CA SER A 92 12.90 10.98 -5.94
C SER A 92 12.15 10.37 -4.76
N PHE A 93 12.87 9.67 -3.89
CA PHE A 93 12.38 9.15 -2.63
C PHE A 93 13.29 9.63 -1.49
N LYS A 94 12.70 10.29 -0.50
CA LYS A 94 13.42 10.78 0.67
C LYS A 94 12.83 10.20 1.93
N ARG A 95 13.68 9.63 2.77
CA ARG A 95 13.36 9.16 4.11
C ARG A 95 14.12 9.97 5.14
N SER A 96 13.46 10.28 6.25
CA SER A 96 14.11 10.81 7.44
C SER A 96 13.64 10.04 8.66
N SER A 97 14.56 9.83 9.59
CA SER A 97 14.30 9.24 10.90
C SER A 97 14.64 10.24 12.00
N TYR A 98 14.03 10.07 13.16
CA TYR A 98 14.45 10.73 14.39
C TYR A 98 15.81 10.16 14.86
N PRO A 99 16.53 10.85 15.77
CA PRO A 99 17.79 10.35 16.32
C PRO A 99 17.68 9.00 17.05
N ASP A 100 16.46 8.61 17.45
CA ASP A 100 16.14 7.33 18.08
C ASP A 100 15.79 6.22 17.06
N GLY A 101 16.07 6.44 15.77
CA GLY A 101 15.84 5.50 14.68
C GLY A 101 14.39 5.48 14.16
N ARG A 102 13.42 6.03 14.91
CA ARG A 102 12.01 5.97 14.48
C ARG A 102 11.80 6.72 13.17
N PRO A 103 10.98 6.20 12.26
CA PRO A 103 10.62 6.92 11.05
C PRO A 103 9.96 8.27 11.34
N ARG A 104 10.46 9.32 10.68
CA ARG A 104 9.92 10.67 10.79
C ARG A 104 9.11 11.06 9.56
N GLU A 105 9.70 10.95 8.38
CA GLU A 105 9.04 11.36 7.14
C GLU A 105 9.47 10.49 5.96
N TYR A 106 8.50 10.17 5.11
CA TYR A 106 8.70 9.52 3.81
C TYR A 106 8.06 10.39 2.75
N ILE A 107 8.86 10.81 1.77
CA ILE A 107 8.43 11.68 0.68
C ILE A 107 8.78 11.02 -0.64
N SER A 108 7.74 10.64 -1.39
CA SER A 108 7.87 10.13 -2.75
C SER A 108 7.43 11.23 -3.72
N ARG A 109 8.39 11.84 -4.42
CA ARG A 109 8.09 12.81 -5.47
C ARG A 109 7.85 12.06 -6.78
N VAL A 110 6.69 12.27 -7.37
CA VAL A 110 6.24 11.53 -8.55
C VAL A 110 5.80 12.45 -9.67
N GLN A 111 6.01 11.99 -10.90
CA GLN A 111 5.40 12.55 -12.09
C GLN A 111 4.36 11.59 -12.63
N VAL A 112 3.17 12.11 -12.93
CA VAL A 112 2.07 11.38 -13.52
C VAL A 112 1.94 11.79 -14.97
N PHE A 113 1.91 10.79 -15.84
CA PHE A 113 1.80 10.96 -17.28
C PHE A 113 0.45 10.42 -17.77
N LYS A 114 -0.12 11.13 -18.73
CA LYS A 114 -1.28 10.69 -19.53
C LYS A 114 -0.92 10.86 -21.01
N GLU A 115 -1.04 9.78 -21.78
CA GLU A 115 -0.75 9.78 -23.23
C GLU A 115 0.64 10.36 -23.58
N GLY A 116 1.64 10.09 -22.73
CA GLY A 116 3.02 10.55 -22.92
C GLY A 116 3.34 11.96 -22.41
N SER A 117 2.33 12.77 -22.08
CA SER A 117 2.50 14.10 -21.50
C SER A 117 2.47 14.08 -19.97
N ILE A 118 3.25 14.96 -19.32
CA ILE A 118 3.17 15.14 -17.86
C ILE A 118 1.86 15.86 -17.54
N GLU A 119 0.96 15.18 -16.87
CA GLU A 119 -0.27 15.79 -16.37
C GLU A 119 -0.03 16.50 -15.04
N LYS A 120 0.80 15.90 -14.17
CA LYS A 120 1.00 16.39 -12.82
C LYS A 120 2.33 15.95 -12.20
N THR A 121 2.93 16.82 -11.39
CA THR A 121 4.06 16.48 -10.51
C THR A 121 3.64 16.76 -9.08
N GLU A 122 3.73 15.77 -8.19
CA GLU A 122 3.36 15.95 -6.78
C GLU A 122 4.18 15.09 -5.82
N GLU A 123 4.09 15.41 -4.53
CA GLU A 123 4.69 14.64 -3.46
C GLU A 123 3.64 13.80 -2.74
N ILE A 124 3.89 12.50 -2.64
CA ILE A 124 3.12 11.58 -1.82
C ILE A 124 3.79 11.50 -0.46
N ARG A 125 3.02 11.73 0.61
CA ARG A 125 3.48 11.60 2.00
C ARG A 125 2.51 10.73 2.80
N VAL A 126 2.95 10.30 3.97
CA VAL A 126 2.06 9.66 4.95
C VAL A 126 0.87 10.59 5.23
N ASN A 127 -0.35 10.05 5.18
CA ASN A 127 -1.62 10.78 5.32
C ASN A 127 -1.89 11.89 4.27
N ARG A 128 -1.03 12.06 3.25
CA ARG A 128 -1.26 12.97 2.12
C ARG A 128 -1.16 12.19 0.80
N PRO A 129 -2.20 11.42 0.45
CA PRO A 129 -2.21 10.63 -0.77
C PRO A 129 -2.39 11.49 -2.01
N LEU A 130 -1.76 11.08 -3.12
CA LEU A 130 -2.02 11.64 -4.44
C LEU A 130 -3.37 11.13 -4.97
N ARG A 131 -4.12 12.02 -5.63
CA ARG A 131 -5.37 11.66 -6.31
C ARG A 131 -5.25 11.90 -7.81
N VAL A 132 -5.57 10.89 -8.60
CA VAL A 132 -5.55 10.95 -10.07
C VAL A 132 -6.65 10.06 -10.64
N ASN A 133 -7.51 10.61 -11.50
CA ASN A 133 -8.57 9.88 -12.21
C ASN A 133 -9.38 8.86 -11.35
N GLY A 134 -9.82 9.28 -10.17
CA GLY A 134 -10.58 8.43 -9.23
C GLY A 134 -9.74 7.43 -8.42
N LEU A 135 -8.43 7.41 -8.61
CA LEU A 135 -7.47 6.64 -7.80
C LEU A 135 -6.96 7.50 -6.63
N LYS A 136 -6.70 6.85 -5.50
CA LYS A 136 -5.95 7.40 -4.36
C LYS A 136 -4.67 6.58 -4.19
N ILE A 137 -3.51 7.23 -4.27
CA ILE A 137 -2.20 6.60 -4.18
C ILE A 137 -1.58 6.99 -2.85
N TYR A 138 -1.37 5.99 -1.99
CA TYR A 138 -0.86 6.14 -0.64
C TYR A 138 0.60 5.68 -0.59
N GLN A 139 1.42 6.41 0.16
CA GLN A 139 2.67 5.88 0.68
C GLN A 139 2.33 4.82 1.74
N ASP A 140 2.66 3.55 1.51
CA ASP A 140 2.29 2.45 2.41
C ASP A 140 3.49 1.78 3.10
N SER A 141 4.64 1.75 2.42
CA SER A 141 5.81 1.00 2.85
C SER A 141 7.07 1.53 2.18
N TYR A 142 8.21 0.96 2.55
CA TYR A 142 9.48 1.14 1.87
C TYR A 142 10.25 -0.19 1.93
N ALA A 143 11.22 -0.35 1.03
CA ALA A 143 12.12 -1.49 1.04
C ALA A 143 13.53 -1.03 0.66
N VAL A 144 14.53 -1.72 1.17
CA VAL A 144 15.91 -1.60 0.70
C VAL A 144 16.26 -2.93 0.07
N THR A 145 16.55 -2.92 -1.22
CA THR A 145 16.86 -4.14 -1.98
C THR A 145 18.35 -4.19 -2.26
N PRO A 146 19.07 -5.23 -1.76
CA PRO A 146 20.46 -5.45 -2.14
C PRO A 146 20.53 -6.00 -3.57
N THR A 147 21.52 -5.53 -4.33
CA THR A 147 21.86 -5.99 -5.67
C THR A 147 23.34 -6.29 -5.70
N LEU A 148 23.70 -7.52 -6.05
CA LEU A 148 25.08 -7.93 -6.22
C LEU A 148 25.65 -7.27 -7.48
N PHE A 149 26.83 -6.68 -7.35
CA PHE A 149 27.58 -6.05 -8.43
C PHE A 149 28.81 -6.92 -8.75
N LEU A 150 28.98 -7.28 -10.02
CA LEU A 150 30.07 -8.11 -10.52
C LEU A 150 30.76 -7.41 -11.70
N LEU A 151 32.06 -7.66 -11.86
CA LEU A 151 32.87 -7.25 -13.00
C LEU A 151 33.37 -8.48 -13.74
N ASP A 152 33.21 -8.55 -15.06
CA ASP A 152 33.83 -9.62 -15.86
C ASP A 152 35.32 -9.32 -16.16
N GLU A 153 36.00 -10.25 -16.84
CA GLU A 153 37.41 -10.09 -17.21
C GLU A 153 37.66 -8.87 -18.12
N SER A 154 36.64 -8.43 -18.85
CA SER A 154 36.68 -7.23 -19.71
C SER A 154 36.29 -5.95 -18.96
N GLN A 155 36.13 -6.00 -17.63
CA GLN A 155 35.67 -4.90 -16.79
C GLN A 155 34.23 -4.44 -17.08
N THR A 156 33.39 -5.30 -17.66
CA THR A 156 31.96 -5.00 -17.84
C THR A 156 31.21 -5.23 -16.53
N GLU A 157 30.31 -4.31 -16.21
CA GLU A 157 29.49 -4.35 -15.00
C GLU A 157 28.24 -5.23 -15.18
N HIS A 158 27.98 -6.10 -14.20
CA HIS A 158 26.80 -6.95 -14.13
C HIS A 158 26.11 -6.78 -12.77
N TYR A 159 24.77 -6.70 -12.78
CA TYR A 159 23.95 -6.43 -11.59
C TYR A 159 22.92 -7.53 -11.41
N ILE A 160 22.89 -8.13 -10.21
CA ILE A 160 22.09 -9.33 -9.93
C ILE A 160 21.26 -9.11 -8.68
N ARG A 161 19.95 -9.15 -8.83
CA ARG A 161 19.05 -9.03 -7.67
C ARG A 161 18.98 -10.34 -6.90
N GLN A 162 18.58 -10.24 -5.64
CA GLN A 162 18.41 -11.41 -4.81
C GLN A 162 17.39 -12.38 -5.43
N GLY A 163 17.79 -13.64 -5.59
CA GLY A 163 16.98 -14.69 -6.25
C GLY A 163 16.98 -14.66 -7.79
N GLU A 164 17.66 -13.71 -8.43
CA GLU A 164 17.96 -13.82 -9.87
C GLU A 164 19.13 -14.79 -10.07
N TYR A 165 19.03 -15.59 -11.13
CA TYR A 165 20.08 -16.50 -11.56
C TYR A 165 20.95 -15.82 -12.61
N PHE A 166 22.24 -16.09 -12.54
CA PHE A 166 23.17 -15.76 -13.60
C PHE A 166 23.99 -16.99 -13.94
N ARG A 167 24.24 -17.15 -15.24
CA ARG A 167 24.99 -18.27 -15.76
C ARG A 167 26.42 -17.83 -16.02
N ILE A 168 27.36 -18.58 -15.46
CA ILE A 168 28.78 -18.47 -15.81
C ILE A 168 29.20 -19.81 -16.38
N GLU A 169 29.52 -19.83 -17.67
CA GLU A 169 29.84 -21.06 -18.43
C GLU A 169 28.71 -22.11 -18.34
N GLU A 170 28.93 -23.23 -17.66
CA GLU A 170 27.95 -24.30 -17.44
C GLU A 170 27.28 -24.24 -16.06
N THR A 171 27.72 -23.34 -15.18
CA THR A 171 27.25 -23.24 -13.80
C THR A 171 26.26 -22.09 -13.63
N PHE A 172 25.19 -22.31 -12.87
CA PHE A 172 24.27 -21.27 -12.47
C PHE A 172 24.57 -20.82 -11.05
N PHE A 173 24.56 -19.51 -10.84
CA PHE A 173 24.73 -18.89 -9.54
C PHE A 173 23.51 -18.02 -9.24
N SER A 174 23.12 -17.91 -7.98
CA SER A 174 22.14 -16.92 -7.53
C SER A 174 22.69 -16.13 -6.35
N PHE A 175 22.38 -14.83 -6.31
CA PHE A 175 22.63 -14.03 -5.13
C PHE A 175 21.59 -14.39 -4.08
N PHE A 176 22.00 -15.15 -3.06
CA PHE A 176 21.10 -15.63 -2.01
C PHE A 176 20.84 -14.55 -0.95
N GLY A 177 21.84 -13.76 -0.61
CA GLY A 177 21.71 -12.67 0.34
C GLY A 177 23.04 -12.23 0.95
N ILE A 178 22.96 -11.47 2.03
CA ILE A 178 24.13 -11.02 2.80
C ILE A 178 24.00 -11.59 4.22
N THR A 179 25.12 -12.00 4.80
CA THR A 179 25.18 -12.39 6.22
C THR A 179 25.82 -11.26 7.01
N PRO A 180 25.49 -11.10 8.31
CA PRO A 180 26.25 -10.20 9.16
C PRO A 180 27.72 -10.63 9.15
N ASP A 181 28.62 -9.66 9.32
CA ASP A 181 29.99 -9.95 9.73
C ASP A 181 29.99 -10.79 11.04
N GLU A 182 31.14 -11.38 11.40
CA GLU A 182 31.28 -12.23 12.59
C GLU A 182 30.86 -11.54 13.91
N GLU A 183 30.63 -10.23 13.91
CA GLU A 183 30.15 -9.44 15.06
C GLU A 183 28.62 -9.32 15.16
N GLY A 184 27.85 -9.93 14.24
CA GLY A 184 26.41 -10.12 14.40
C GLY A 184 25.58 -8.82 14.44
N LEU A 185 26.14 -7.68 14.01
CA LEU A 185 25.45 -6.39 14.05
C LEU A 185 24.62 -6.17 12.79
N LEU A 186 23.41 -6.72 12.77
CA LEU A 186 22.29 -6.06 12.07
C LEU A 186 21.92 -4.79 12.85
N SER A 187 22.71 -3.73 12.71
CA SER A 187 22.07 -2.42 12.68
C SER A 187 21.15 -2.46 11.47
N THR A 188 19.85 -2.31 11.68
CA THR A 188 18.88 -2.17 10.60
C THR A 188 19.43 -1.24 9.52
N PRO A 189 19.11 -1.43 8.23
CA PRO A 189 19.54 -0.54 7.15
C PRO A 189 19.14 0.95 7.34
N GLU A 190 18.45 1.27 8.44
CA GLU A 190 17.95 2.59 8.77
C GLU A 190 19.06 3.59 9.12
N ASP A 191 20.18 3.15 9.71
CA ASP A 191 21.24 4.04 10.24
C ASP A 191 22.49 4.15 9.35
N ARG A 192 22.71 3.21 8.42
CA ARG A 192 23.89 3.24 7.57
C ARG A 192 23.57 3.94 6.27
N ARG A 193 24.06 5.18 6.13
CA ARG A 193 24.00 5.99 4.90
C ARG A 193 24.42 5.08 3.74
N VAL A 194 23.52 4.86 2.78
CA VAL A 194 23.84 4.21 1.52
C VAL A 194 24.97 5.02 0.87
N GLY A 195 26.16 4.45 0.91
CA GLY A 195 27.43 5.02 0.50
C GLY A 195 28.41 3.86 0.28
N GLN A 196 29.42 4.11 -0.56
CA GLN A 196 30.41 3.12 -1.02
C GLN A 196 31.04 2.27 0.11
N ASP A 197 31.07 2.75 1.36
CA ASP A 197 31.69 2.07 2.50
C ASP A 197 30.99 0.76 2.95
N LEU A 198 29.72 0.51 2.56
CA LEU A 198 29.09 -0.80 2.83
C LEU A 198 29.59 -1.90 1.88
N ALA A 199 30.20 -1.51 0.75
CA ALA A 199 30.54 -2.45 -0.29
C ALA A 199 31.65 -3.41 0.16
N ASP A 200 32.61 -2.96 0.97
CA ASP A 200 33.90 -3.64 1.19
C ASP A 200 33.92 -4.69 2.33
N SER A 201 33.00 -4.62 3.30
CA SER A 201 32.97 -5.55 4.46
C SER A 201 31.75 -6.48 4.49
N THR A 202 30.93 -6.46 3.45
CA THR A 202 29.72 -7.29 3.39
C THR A 202 30.06 -8.71 2.95
N VAL A 203 29.78 -9.70 3.80
CA VAL A 203 29.89 -11.11 3.42
C VAL A 203 28.66 -11.50 2.60
N ILE A 204 28.89 -11.87 1.35
CA ILE A 204 27.89 -12.18 0.34
C ILE A 204 27.69 -13.69 0.30
N LEU A 205 26.44 -14.15 0.26
CA LEU A 205 26.08 -15.54 0.07
C LEU A 205 25.68 -15.75 -1.39
N ILE A 206 26.43 -16.59 -2.07
CA ILE A 206 26.11 -17.05 -3.42
C ILE A 206 25.73 -18.53 -3.34
N GLN A 207 24.61 -18.88 -3.96
CA GLN A 207 24.18 -20.27 -4.11
C GLN A 207 24.51 -20.74 -5.52
N GLU A 208 25.18 -21.89 -5.62
CA GLU A 208 25.54 -22.54 -6.87
C GLU A 208 24.54 -23.65 -7.19
N TYR A 209 24.18 -23.78 -8.46
CA TYR A 209 23.28 -24.81 -8.96
C TYR A 209 23.95 -25.58 -10.09
N ASP A 210 23.58 -26.86 -10.21
CA ASP A 210 23.97 -27.69 -11.35
C ASP A 210 23.21 -27.30 -12.63
N GLY A 211 23.51 -27.98 -13.73
CA GLY A 211 22.84 -27.77 -15.02
C GLY A 211 21.34 -28.09 -15.04
N GLU A 212 20.77 -28.63 -13.95
CA GLU A 212 19.34 -28.94 -13.78
C GLU A 212 18.67 -28.02 -12.73
N GLU A 213 19.30 -26.92 -12.35
CA GLU A 213 18.81 -25.95 -11.34
C GLU A 213 18.66 -26.54 -9.93
N ASN A 214 19.34 -27.66 -9.61
CA ASN A 214 19.39 -28.15 -8.25
C ASN A 214 20.50 -27.43 -7.47
N PRO A 215 20.25 -26.98 -6.23
CA PRO A 215 21.27 -26.29 -5.45
C PRO A 215 22.36 -27.28 -5.02
N VAL A 216 23.60 -27.00 -5.41
CA VAL A 216 24.77 -27.86 -5.17
C VAL A 216 25.60 -27.37 -4.00
N SER A 217 25.81 -26.06 -3.89
CA SER A 217 26.70 -25.48 -2.89
C SER A 217 26.25 -24.07 -2.48
N MET A 218 26.73 -23.63 -1.31
CA MET A 218 26.60 -22.24 -0.86
C MET A 218 27.99 -21.73 -0.50
N ARG A 219 28.34 -20.56 -1.03
CA ARG A 219 29.66 -19.96 -0.86
C ARG A 219 29.55 -18.59 -0.22
N LEU A 220 30.35 -18.36 0.82
CA LEU A 220 30.58 -17.06 1.43
C LEU A 220 31.72 -16.39 0.67
N VAL A 221 31.46 -15.18 0.19
CA VAL A 221 32.40 -14.44 -0.65
C VAL A 221 32.43 -12.98 -0.24
N SER A 222 33.58 -12.35 -0.44
CA SER A 222 33.84 -10.97 -0.10
C SER A 222 34.05 -10.14 -1.38
N PRO A 223 33.94 -8.82 -1.29
CA PRO A 223 34.36 -7.91 -2.34
C PRO A 223 35.81 -8.18 -2.75
N SER A 224 36.10 -8.05 -4.03
CA SER A 224 37.36 -8.44 -4.69
C SER A 224 37.62 -9.95 -4.84
N ASP A 225 36.80 -10.83 -4.25
CA ASP A 225 36.91 -12.26 -4.54
C ASP A 225 36.57 -12.56 -6.01
N ARG A 226 37.23 -13.58 -6.57
CA ARG A 226 36.98 -14.04 -7.94
C ARG A 226 36.21 -15.35 -7.98
N ILE A 227 35.22 -15.44 -8.87
CA ILE A 227 34.42 -16.63 -9.13
C ILE A 227 34.29 -16.78 -10.65
N ASN A 228 34.85 -17.86 -11.20
CA ASN A 228 34.75 -18.24 -12.62
C ASN A 228 34.95 -17.05 -13.59
N GLY A 229 36.03 -16.30 -13.41
CA GLY A 229 36.38 -15.15 -14.27
C GLY A 229 35.77 -13.81 -13.84
N TYR A 230 34.72 -13.81 -13.02
CA TYR A 230 34.10 -12.59 -12.48
C TYR A 230 34.76 -12.17 -11.17
N THR A 231 34.91 -10.87 -10.98
CA THR A 231 35.31 -10.23 -9.73
C THR A 231 34.08 -9.68 -9.03
N ILE A 232 33.93 -9.96 -7.75
CA ILE A 232 32.85 -9.41 -6.95
C ILE A 232 33.16 -7.94 -6.66
N GLY A 233 32.34 -7.04 -7.18
CA GLY A 233 32.47 -5.61 -6.92
C GLY A 233 31.78 -5.16 -5.64
N GLY A 234 30.88 -5.97 -5.07
CA GLY A 234 30.22 -5.72 -3.79
C GLY A 234 28.69 -5.76 -3.87
N VAL A 235 28.01 -5.09 -2.94
CA VAL A 235 26.54 -5.02 -2.89
C VAL A 235 26.08 -3.56 -2.93
N LEU A 236 25.18 -3.27 -3.87
CA LEU A 236 24.48 -1.99 -3.95
C LEU A 236 23.12 -2.09 -3.28
N PHE A 237 22.79 -1.11 -2.44
CA PHE A 237 21.49 -1.02 -1.78
C PHE A 237 20.63 0.02 -2.49
N THR A 238 19.52 -0.43 -3.07
CA THR A 238 18.55 0.46 -3.71
C THR A 238 17.35 0.67 -2.80
N GLU A 239 17.08 1.91 -2.41
CA GLU A 239 15.85 2.26 -1.71
C GLU A 239 14.66 2.26 -2.69
N GLN A 240 13.54 1.71 -2.24
CA GLN A 240 12.29 1.65 -2.96
C GLN A 240 11.15 2.18 -2.10
N THR A 241 10.27 2.95 -2.72
CA THR A 241 8.99 3.31 -2.12
C THR A 241 7.94 2.25 -2.43
N GLY A 242 7.15 1.88 -1.43
CA GLY A 242 5.90 1.14 -1.62
C GLY A 242 4.73 2.10 -1.75
N LEU A 243 4.01 1.97 -2.86
CA LEU A 243 2.80 2.74 -3.14
C LEU A 243 1.60 1.81 -3.24
N ARG A 244 0.57 2.11 -2.45
CA ARG A 244 -0.74 1.46 -2.53
C ARG A 244 -1.72 2.31 -3.31
N ILE A 245 -2.19 1.79 -4.43
CA ILE A 245 -3.20 2.40 -5.28
C ILE A 245 -4.56 1.84 -4.89
N VAL A 246 -5.50 2.72 -4.56
CA VAL A 246 -6.87 2.35 -4.16
C VAL A 246 -7.86 3.02 -5.08
N GLN A 247 -8.80 2.23 -5.61
CA GLN A 247 -9.99 2.73 -6.28
C GLN A 247 -11.23 2.31 -5.49
N ASP A 248 -11.98 3.29 -5.01
CA ASP A 248 -13.24 3.07 -4.28
C ASP A 248 -14.25 4.16 -4.66
N ARG A 249 -15.22 3.79 -5.50
CA ARG A 249 -16.30 4.68 -5.96
C ARG A 249 -17.40 4.85 -4.91
N SER A 250 -17.52 3.90 -3.99
CA SER A 250 -18.58 3.82 -2.98
C SER A 250 -18.32 4.72 -1.78
N PHE A 251 -17.07 5.17 -1.60
CA PHE A 251 -16.70 6.10 -0.55
C PHE A 251 -17.54 7.39 -0.53
N ALA A 252 -17.92 7.91 -1.70
CA ALA A 252 -18.79 9.09 -1.78
C ALA A 252 -20.19 8.82 -1.20
N LEU A 253 -20.74 7.63 -1.45
CA LEU A 253 -22.04 7.23 -0.94
C LEU A 253 -22.02 7.07 0.59
N VAL A 254 -20.92 6.55 1.14
CA VAL A 254 -20.68 6.49 2.59
C VAL A 254 -20.62 7.91 3.19
N LEU A 255 -19.92 8.85 2.55
CA LEU A 255 -19.85 10.23 3.02
C LEU A 255 -21.23 10.91 3.04
N VAL A 256 -22.04 10.70 1.99
CA VAL A 256 -23.42 11.19 1.93
C VAL A 256 -24.25 10.62 3.08
N GLY A 257 -24.12 9.32 3.37
CA GLY A 257 -24.76 8.68 4.52
C GLY A 257 -24.41 9.38 5.85
N PHE A 258 -23.12 9.64 6.10
CA PHE A 258 -22.69 10.36 7.30
C PHE A 258 -23.27 11.77 7.41
N VAL A 259 -23.29 12.53 6.31
CA VAL A 259 -23.88 13.87 6.28
C VAL A 259 -25.37 13.82 6.62
N ILE A 260 -26.12 12.90 6.02
CA ILE A 260 -27.56 12.73 6.27
C ILE A 260 -27.82 12.38 7.74
N ILE A 261 -27.03 11.49 8.34
CA ILE A 261 -27.14 11.16 9.77
C ILE A 261 -26.88 12.40 10.62
N GLY A 262 -25.82 13.16 10.31
CA GLY A 262 -25.49 14.40 11.01
C GLY A 262 -26.63 15.42 10.97
N CYS A 263 -27.22 15.63 9.79
CA CYS A 263 -28.40 16.48 9.63
C CYS A 263 -29.61 15.94 10.42
N GLY A 264 -29.87 14.63 10.38
CA GLY A 264 -30.96 14.00 11.12
C GLY A 264 -30.83 14.14 12.64
N LEU A 265 -29.61 14.00 13.16
CA LEU A 265 -29.30 14.23 14.58
C LEU A 265 -29.53 15.69 14.94
N ALA A 266 -28.98 16.64 14.18
CA ALA A 266 -29.17 18.07 14.42
C ALA A 266 -30.66 18.45 14.43
N LEU A 267 -31.43 17.98 13.45
CA LEU A 267 -32.88 18.19 13.39
C LEU A 267 -33.60 17.59 14.60
N THR A 268 -33.21 16.40 15.03
CA THR A 268 -33.82 15.75 16.22
C THR A 268 -33.61 16.60 17.47
N PHE A 269 -32.41 17.14 17.67
CA PHE A 269 -32.12 18.03 18.80
C PHE A 269 -32.87 19.35 18.73
N ILE A 270 -32.90 19.99 17.56
CA ILE A 270 -33.63 21.25 17.34
C ILE A 270 -35.13 21.06 17.61
N GLN A 271 -35.72 19.99 17.09
CA GLN A 271 -37.14 19.68 17.29
C GLN A 271 -37.45 19.38 18.77
N LYS A 272 -36.59 18.63 19.45
CA LYS A 272 -36.75 18.37 20.89
C LYS A 272 -36.68 19.66 21.72
N HIS A 273 -35.73 20.55 21.42
CA HIS A 273 -35.58 21.79 22.17
C HIS A 273 -36.72 22.78 21.89
N GLY A 274 -37.24 22.81 20.66
CA GLY A 274 -38.44 23.57 20.31
C GLY A 274 -39.70 23.08 21.04
N ASP A 275 -39.82 21.78 21.29
CA ASP A 275 -40.92 21.20 22.07
C ASP A 275 -40.82 21.50 23.59
N GLU A 276 -39.64 21.88 24.09
CA GLU A 276 -39.36 22.20 25.50
C GLU A 276 -39.52 23.70 25.83
N MET A 277 -39.66 24.57 24.82
CA MET A 277 -39.93 26.01 25.01
C MET A 277 -41.45 26.28 25.01
N PRO A 278 -42.00 26.94 26.05
CA PRO A 278 -43.44 27.19 26.21
C PRO A 278 -44.01 28.20 25.20
#